data_AF-A0AAN0IA10-F1
#
_entry.id   AF-A0AAN0IA10-F1
#
_cell.length_a   1.000
_cell.length_b   1.000
_cell.length_c   1.000
_cell.angle_alpha   90.00
_cell.angle_beta   90.00
_cell.angle_gamma   90.00
#
_symmetry.space_group_name_H-M   'P 1'
#
loop_
_entity.id
_entity.type
_entity.pdbx_description
1 polymer ?
#
loop_
_entity_poly.entity_id
_entity_poly.type
_entity_poly.pdbx_seq_one_letter_code
_entity_poly.pdbx_strand_id
1 'polypeptide(L)'
;MTPMTTPTLVLPVTFDLIGLFCNDIDTRLVAKQLRNRLQEQIKLIAQTIMVDKDTNDQDIHSVSFFHFNLPNQHVPITIPYPHLPLSTDTTITPSPLPDSSLLSLRTKLHQTFCLPTNRPFLRKTNRQWSPWKQEARLFDPHVSLNLTEGGEGLALVNGSYLYYHYMQEKFNDKGWGCAYRSLQTIWSWFRCQGYTDVPVPTHREIQQTLVDCGDKEKPFIGSSEWIGSIEVSTVLNHSLQIESRIHHCSRGADIAGTGRLLQHHFRNQGTPVMIGGGVLAHTILGVDYDEQSGDIKFLILDPHYTGPEDINLINGKGCGWKGMNFWDQNASYNLCMPIRPQEI
;
A
#
# COMPACT_ATOMS: atom_id res chain seq x y z
N MET A 1 -58.98 -1.13 -12.28
CA MET A 1 -57.86 -1.85 -11.64
C MET A 1 -56.61 -1.54 -12.45
N THR A 2 -55.80 -0.59 -12.00
CA THR A 2 -54.43 -0.42 -12.50
C THR A 2 -53.66 -1.70 -12.17
N PRO A 3 -52.89 -2.30 -13.09
CA PRO A 3 -52.03 -3.40 -12.72
C PRO A 3 -51.02 -2.84 -11.71
N MET A 4 -51.06 -3.35 -10.47
CA MET A 4 -49.93 -3.18 -9.56
C MET A 4 -48.77 -3.95 -10.16
N THR A 5 -47.96 -3.27 -10.96
CA THR A 5 -46.64 -3.76 -11.33
C THR A 5 -45.82 -3.78 -10.05
N THR A 6 -45.71 -4.95 -9.44
CA THR A 6 -44.77 -5.18 -8.35
C THR A 6 -43.39 -4.74 -8.83
N PRO A 7 -42.67 -3.88 -8.10
CA PRO A 7 -41.35 -3.43 -8.53
C PRO A 7 -40.42 -4.64 -8.68
N THR A 8 -39.85 -4.82 -9.87
CA THR A 8 -38.86 -5.86 -10.16
C THR A 8 -37.48 -5.33 -9.82
N LEU A 9 -36.77 -6.01 -8.93
CA LEU A 9 -35.37 -5.70 -8.61
C LEU A 9 -34.44 -6.55 -9.47
N VAL A 10 -33.39 -5.92 -10.00
CA VAL A 10 -32.30 -6.62 -10.70
C VAL A 10 -31.12 -6.74 -9.75
N LEU A 11 -30.77 -7.96 -9.36
CA LEU A 11 -29.59 -8.25 -8.55
C LEU A 11 -28.45 -8.75 -9.45
N PRO A 12 -27.44 -7.91 -9.76
CA PRO A 12 -26.22 -8.41 -10.38
C PRO A 12 -25.48 -9.29 -9.39
N VAL A 13 -25.13 -10.50 -9.81
CA VAL A 13 -24.34 -11.45 -9.02
C VAL A 13 -23.00 -11.68 -9.70
N THR A 14 -21.92 -11.35 -9.01
CA THR A 14 -20.55 -11.62 -9.46
C THR A 14 -19.92 -12.69 -8.59
N PHE A 15 -19.30 -13.67 -9.24
CA PHE A 15 -18.50 -14.69 -8.58
C PHE A 15 -17.02 -14.35 -8.73
N ASP A 16 -16.28 -14.34 -7.63
CA ASP A 16 -14.82 -14.18 -7.60
C ASP A 16 -14.23 -15.24 -6.68
N LEU A 17 -13.48 -16.18 -7.24
CA LEU A 17 -13.12 -17.43 -6.60
C LEU A 17 -11.60 -17.62 -6.65
N ILE A 18 -11.01 -17.84 -5.47
CA ILE A 18 -9.62 -18.29 -5.37
C ILE A 18 -9.59 -19.79 -5.04
N GLY A 19 -8.93 -20.54 -5.92
CA GLY A 19 -8.54 -21.93 -5.69
C GLY A 19 -7.04 -22.01 -5.40
N LEU A 20 -6.68 -22.64 -4.28
CA LEU A 20 -5.30 -23.02 -3.98
C LEU A 20 -5.12 -24.50 -4.23
N PHE A 21 -4.08 -24.84 -4.98
CA PHE A 21 -3.77 -26.19 -5.41
C PHE A 21 -2.28 -26.46 -5.22
N CYS A 22 -1.93 -27.68 -4.80
CA CYS A 22 -0.55 -28.15 -4.84
C CYS A 22 -0.14 -28.44 -6.30
N ASN A 23 1.15 -28.33 -6.61
CA ASN A 23 1.67 -28.56 -7.97
C ASN A 23 1.41 -29.97 -8.51
N ASP A 24 1.25 -30.94 -7.62
CA ASP A 24 1.03 -32.36 -7.90
C ASP A 24 -0.44 -32.79 -7.80
N ILE A 25 -1.39 -31.84 -7.74
CA ILE A 25 -2.81 -32.17 -7.58
C ILE A 25 -3.34 -33.03 -8.74
N ASP A 26 -4.16 -34.03 -8.40
CA ASP A 26 -4.99 -34.72 -9.40
C ASP A 26 -5.96 -33.71 -10.04
N THR A 27 -5.82 -33.49 -11.34
CA THR A 27 -6.64 -32.55 -12.12
C THR A 27 -8.14 -32.85 -12.02
N ARG A 28 -8.53 -34.09 -11.71
CA ARG A 28 -9.92 -34.48 -11.46
C ARG A 28 -10.49 -33.85 -10.18
N LEU A 29 -9.64 -33.57 -9.19
CA LEU A 29 -10.03 -32.93 -7.93
C LEU A 29 -10.19 -31.41 -8.07
N VAL A 30 -9.49 -30.79 -9.03
CA VAL A 30 -9.60 -29.34 -9.31
C VAL A 30 -11.05 -28.94 -9.57
N ALA A 31 -11.73 -29.66 -10.47
CA ALA A 31 -13.14 -29.39 -10.79
C ALA A 31 -14.07 -29.54 -9.58
N LYS A 32 -13.80 -30.53 -8.71
CA LYS A 32 -14.57 -30.72 -7.47
C LYS A 32 -14.36 -29.56 -6.50
N GLN A 33 -13.12 -29.11 -6.32
CA GLN A 33 -12.79 -28.03 -5.40
C GLN A 33 -13.35 -26.68 -5.86
N LEU A 34 -13.28 -26.38 -7.16
CA LEU A 34 -13.89 -25.18 -7.74
C LEU A 34 -15.41 -25.16 -7.56
N ARG A 35 -16.09 -26.30 -7.78
CA ARG A 35 -17.54 -26.41 -7.52
C ARG A 35 -17.89 -26.16 -6.05
N ASN A 36 -17.11 -26.72 -5.13
CA ASN A 36 -17.31 -26.50 -3.69
C ASN A 36 -17.16 -25.01 -3.33
N ARG A 37 -16.13 -24.33 -3.86
CA ARG A 37 -15.92 -22.90 -3.64
C ARG A 37 -17.04 -22.04 -4.20
N LEU A 38 -17.53 -22.36 -5.40
CA LEU A 38 -18.69 -21.68 -5.98
C LEU A 38 -19.94 -21.86 -5.11
N GLN A 39 -20.20 -23.08 -4.61
CA GLN A 39 -21.32 -23.34 -3.71
C GLN A 39 -21.20 -22.59 -2.39
N GLU A 40 -20.01 -22.50 -1.81
CA GLU A 40 -19.75 -21.68 -0.61
C GLU A 40 -20.03 -20.20 -0.88
N GLN A 41 -19.59 -19.67 -2.01
CA GLN A 41 -19.85 -18.28 -2.38
C GLN A 41 -21.34 -17.99 -2.58
N ILE A 42 -22.08 -18.89 -3.24
CA ILE A 42 -23.55 -18.78 -3.37
C ILE A 42 -24.21 -18.71 -1.98
N LYS A 43 -23.78 -19.55 -1.02
CA LYS A 43 -24.30 -19.52 0.35
C LYS A 43 -23.99 -18.19 1.05
N LEU A 44 -22.77 -17.67 0.90
CA LEU A 44 -22.36 -16.37 1.47
C LEU A 44 -23.18 -15.22 0.90
N ILE A 45 -23.45 -15.20 -0.41
CA ILE A 45 -24.32 -14.20 -1.05
C ILE A 45 -25.72 -14.24 -0.40
N ALA A 46 -26.33 -15.43 -0.35
CA ALA A 46 -27.66 -15.60 0.22
C ALA A 46 -27.73 -15.16 1.68
N GLN A 47 -26.76 -15.57 2.51
CA GLN A 47 -26.67 -15.17 3.92
C GLN A 47 -26.52 -13.66 4.09
N THR A 48 -25.66 -13.02 3.28
CA THR A 48 -25.44 -11.57 3.37
C THR A 48 -26.72 -10.81 3.01
N ILE A 49 -27.42 -11.21 1.95
CA ILE A 49 -28.71 -10.62 1.54
C ILE A 49 -29.79 -10.80 2.62
N MET A 50 -29.84 -11.98 3.26
CA MET A 50 -30.80 -12.23 4.35
C MET A 50 -30.54 -11.33 5.55
N VAL A 51 -29.28 -11.24 5.99
CA VAL A 51 -28.89 -10.38 7.12
C VAL A 51 -29.20 -8.92 6.82
N ASP A 52 -28.83 -8.42 5.64
CA ASP A 52 -29.08 -7.03 5.25
C ASP A 52 -30.58 -6.70 5.26
N LYS A 53 -31.42 -7.60 4.71
CA LYS A 53 -32.87 -7.42 4.68
C LYS A 53 -33.48 -7.35 6.08
N ASP A 54 -32.98 -8.17 7.01
CA ASP A 54 -33.44 -8.16 8.41
C ASP A 54 -33.02 -6.88 9.15
N THR A 55 -31.90 -6.26 8.76
CA THR A 55 -31.38 -5.03 9.40
C THR A 55 -31.86 -3.72 8.78
N ASN A 56 -32.05 -3.65 7.46
CA ASN A 56 -32.27 -2.40 6.72
C ASN A 56 -33.69 -2.25 6.14
N ASP A 57 -34.62 -3.11 6.55
CA ASP A 57 -36.05 -3.01 6.29
C ASP A 57 -36.41 -2.72 4.80
N GLN A 58 -36.14 -3.73 3.95
CA GLN A 58 -36.48 -3.88 2.51
C GLN A 58 -35.37 -3.66 1.47
N ASP A 59 -34.23 -3.09 1.83
CA ASP A 59 -33.13 -2.89 0.87
C ASP A 59 -32.30 -4.17 0.67
N ILE A 60 -32.27 -4.68 -0.56
CA ILE A 60 -31.35 -5.74 -0.97
C ILE A 60 -30.08 -5.07 -1.50
N HIS A 61 -28.92 -5.44 -0.98
CA HIS A 61 -27.63 -4.97 -1.47
C HIS A 61 -26.96 -6.04 -2.35
N SER A 62 -26.29 -5.62 -3.44
CA SER A 62 -25.35 -6.50 -4.13
C SER A 62 -24.06 -6.62 -3.31
N VAL A 63 -23.28 -7.69 -3.54
CA VAL A 63 -22.03 -7.94 -2.81
C VAL A 63 -20.86 -8.09 -3.78
N SER A 64 -19.73 -7.49 -3.41
CA SER A 64 -18.43 -7.79 -4.01
C SER A 64 -17.64 -8.69 -3.07
N PHE A 65 -16.85 -9.59 -3.64
CA PHE A 65 -15.96 -10.43 -2.85
C PHE A 65 -14.55 -9.89 -2.90
N PHE A 66 -13.90 -9.89 -1.74
CA PHE A 66 -12.50 -9.52 -1.61
C PHE A 66 -11.75 -10.66 -0.93
N HIS A 67 -10.55 -10.94 -1.42
CA HIS A 67 -9.70 -11.98 -0.90
C HIS A 67 -8.58 -11.36 -0.08
N PHE A 68 -8.27 -11.90 1.10
CA PHE A 68 -7.29 -11.34 2.02
C PHE A 68 -6.32 -12.40 2.51
N ASN A 69 -5.04 -12.03 2.58
CA ASN A 69 -4.02 -12.82 3.26
C ASN A 69 -3.90 -12.31 4.70
N LEU A 70 -4.39 -13.10 5.64
CA LEU A 70 -4.29 -12.76 7.06
C LEU A 70 -2.97 -13.24 7.67
N PRO A 71 -2.44 -12.54 8.69
CA PRO A 71 -1.31 -13.04 9.47
C PRO A 71 -1.60 -14.44 10.01
N ASN A 72 -0.59 -15.31 9.99
CA ASN A 72 -0.67 -16.69 10.49
C ASN A 72 -1.70 -17.58 9.77
N GLN A 73 -2.19 -17.17 8.59
CA GLN A 73 -3.03 -18.00 7.73
C GLN A 73 -2.31 -18.29 6.42
N HIS A 74 -2.29 -19.56 6.02
CA HIS A 74 -1.68 -20.02 4.77
C HIS A 74 -2.64 -20.02 3.58
N VAL A 75 -3.92 -19.72 3.82
CA VAL A 75 -4.99 -19.77 2.83
C VAL A 75 -5.68 -18.41 2.85
N PRO A 76 -5.86 -17.73 1.70
CA PRO A 76 -6.62 -16.51 1.61
C PRO A 76 -8.05 -16.74 2.08
N ILE A 77 -8.60 -15.76 2.80
CA ILE A 77 -10.02 -15.74 3.14
C ILE A 77 -10.79 -14.88 2.16
N THR A 78 -12.04 -15.25 1.90
CA THR A 78 -12.96 -14.52 1.04
C THR A 78 -14.02 -13.85 1.90
N ILE A 79 -14.13 -12.52 1.82
CA ILE A 79 -15.10 -11.75 2.60
C ILE A 79 -16.05 -11.01 1.63
N PRO A 80 -17.38 -11.11 1.83
CA PRO A 80 -18.35 -10.28 1.12
C PRO A 80 -18.36 -8.85 1.67
N TYR A 81 -18.38 -7.89 0.76
CA TYR A 81 -18.50 -6.46 1.03
C TYR A 81 -19.77 -5.92 0.36
N PRO A 82 -20.70 -5.31 1.10
CA PRO A 82 -21.96 -4.81 0.54
C PRO A 82 -21.78 -3.57 -0.35
N HIS A 83 -22.67 -3.43 -1.33
CA HIS A 83 -22.85 -2.25 -2.19
C HIS A 83 -23.96 -1.35 -1.64
N LEU A 84 -24.16 -0.19 -2.27
CA LEU A 84 -25.39 0.59 -2.08
C LEU A 84 -26.65 -0.25 -2.41
N PRO A 85 -27.81 0.07 -1.82
CA PRO A 85 -29.07 -0.61 -2.10
C PRO A 85 -29.35 -0.73 -3.60
N LEU A 86 -29.95 -1.85 -4.02
CA LEU A 86 -30.40 -2.00 -5.39
C LEU A 86 -31.49 -0.97 -5.71
N SER A 87 -31.32 -0.27 -6.83
CA SER A 87 -32.34 0.62 -7.36
C SER A 87 -33.31 -0.15 -8.25
N THR A 88 -34.57 0.29 -8.31
CA THR A 88 -35.52 -0.14 -9.35
C THR A 88 -35.15 0.40 -10.73
N ASP A 89 -34.25 1.39 -10.80
CA ASP A 89 -33.67 1.88 -12.03
C ASP A 89 -32.52 0.96 -12.49
N THR A 90 -32.78 0.18 -13.53
CA THR A 90 -31.86 -0.81 -14.09
C THR A 90 -30.66 -0.19 -14.82
N THR A 91 -30.64 1.13 -15.01
CA THR A 91 -29.48 1.84 -15.57
C THR A 91 -28.40 2.14 -14.53
N ILE A 92 -28.73 2.06 -13.23
CA ILE A 92 -27.80 2.35 -12.14
C ILE A 92 -27.05 1.08 -11.74
N THR A 93 -25.74 1.08 -11.97
CA THR A 93 -24.87 0.03 -11.44
C THR A 93 -24.59 0.32 -9.95
N PRO A 94 -24.88 -0.61 -9.02
CA PRO A 94 -24.64 -0.38 -7.61
C PRO A 94 -23.15 -0.15 -7.33
N SER A 95 -22.81 0.99 -6.73
CA SER A 95 -21.43 1.28 -6.32
C SER A 95 -21.10 0.58 -5.00
N PRO A 96 -19.87 0.05 -4.81
CA PRO A 96 -19.43 -0.47 -3.52
C PRO A 96 -19.54 0.59 -2.42
N LEU A 97 -20.01 0.23 -1.23
CA LEU A 97 -20.07 1.16 -0.08
C LEU A 97 -18.66 1.65 0.29
N PRO A 98 -18.44 2.95 0.57
CA PRO A 98 -17.10 3.45 0.89
C PRO A 98 -16.54 2.77 2.16
N ASP A 99 -15.21 2.55 2.22
CA ASP A 99 -14.57 1.87 3.35
C ASP A 99 -14.84 2.57 4.69
N SER A 100 -15.03 3.89 4.68
CA SER A 100 -15.41 4.67 5.87
C SER A 100 -16.73 4.23 6.50
N SER A 101 -17.69 3.73 5.71
CA SER A 101 -18.99 3.24 6.20
C SER A 101 -18.97 1.81 6.74
N LEU A 102 -17.86 1.08 6.55
CA LEU A 102 -17.76 -0.35 6.84
C LEU A 102 -16.94 -0.67 8.10
N LEU A 103 -16.68 0.33 8.95
CA LEU A 103 -15.91 0.15 10.18
C LEU A 103 -16.54 -0.91 11.10
N SER A 104 -17.85 -0.85 11.35
CA SER A 104 -18.55 -1.82 12.21
C SER A 104 -18.42 -3.27 11.71
N LEU A 105 -18.45 -3.48 10.39
CA LEU A 105 -18.22 -4.78 9.78
C LEU A 105 -16.79 -5.24 10.03
N ARG A 106 -15.79 -4.38 9.73
CA ARG A 106 -14.37 -4.71 9.94
C ARG A 106 -14.05 -4.98 11.41
N THR A 107 -14.62 -4.24 12.35
CA THR A 107 -14.43 -4.49 13.79
C THR A 107 -14.91 -5.88 14.19
N LYS A 108 -16.10 -6.31 13.71
CA LYS A 108 -16.60 -7.68 13.96
C LYS A 108 -15.67 -8.72 13.34
N LEU A 109 -15.21 -8.51 12.10
CA LEU A 109 -14.30 -9.44 11.43
C LEU A 109 -12.93 -9.53 12.13
N HIS A 110 -12.39 -8.41 12.64
CA HIS A 110 -11.16 -8.42 13.45
C HIS A 110 -11.34 -9.29 14.70
N GLN A 111 -12.48 -9.20 15.39
CA GLN A 111 -12.79 -10.07 16.53
C GLN A 111 -12.91 -11.53 16.11
N THR A 112 -13.62 -11.82 15.01
CA THR A 112 -13.81 -13.19 14.49
C THR A 112 -12.49 -13.86 14.11
N PHE A 113 -11.57 -13.12 13.50
CA PHE A 113 -10.28 -13.64 13.04
C PHE A 113 -9.13 -13.38 14.03
N CYS A 114 -9.42 -12.89 15.24
CA CYS A 114 -8.43 -12.55 16.26
C CYS A 114 -7.31 -11.61 15.74
N LEU A 115 -7.68 -10.66 14.88
CA LEU A 115 -6.74 -9.71 14.30
C LEU A 115 -6.46 -8.56 15.27
N PRO A 116 -5.21 -8.07 15.34
CA PRO A 116 -4.88 -6.87 16.09
C PRO A 116 -5.73 -5.67 15.66
N THR A 117 -6.06 -4.80 16.60
CA THR A 117 -6.85 -3.57 16.38
C THR A 117 -5.98 -2.32 16.19
N ASN A 118 -4.69 -2.51 15.95
CA ASN A 118 -3.69 -1.44 15.83
C ASN A 118 -3.33 -1.08 14.38
N ARG A 119 -3.87 -1.82 13.41
CA ARG A 119 -3.73 -1.52 11.97
C ARG A 119 -4.88 -2.12 11.16
N PRO A 120 -5.16 -1.59 9.95
CA PRO A 120 -6.09 -2.19 9.02
C PRO A 120 -5.56 -3.53 8.48
N PHE A 121 -6.44 -4.52 8.38
CA PHE A 121 -6.17 -5.79 7.69
C PHE A 121 -7.20 -6.11 6.60
N LEU A 122 -8.38 -5.53 6.70
CA LEU A 122 -9.56 -5.95 5.94
C LEU A 122 -10.17 -4.84 5.10
N ARG A 123 -9.55 -3.67 4.97
CA ARG A 123 -10.03 -2.63 4.04
C ARG A 123 -9.85 -3.11 2.61
N LYS A 124 -10.64 -2.62 1.66
CA LYS A 124 -10.62 -3.14 0.28
C LYS A 124 -9.25 -3.07 -0.39
N THR A 125 -8.42 -2.09 -0.02
CA THR A 125 -7.05 -1.94 -0.52
C THR A 125 -6.06 -2.94 0.08
N ASN A 126 -6.38 -3.57 1.23
CA ASN A 126 -5.64 -4.69 1.82
C ASN A 126 -5.90 -6.02 1.08
N ARG A 127 -6.81 -6.05 0.11
CA ARG A 127 -7.08 -7.27 -0.66
C ARG A 127 -5.78 -7.82 -1.22
N GLN A 128 -5.71 -9.14 -1.33
CA GLN A 128 -4.65 -9.81 -2.07
C GLN A 128 -4.61 -9.21 -3.46
N TRP A 129 -3.48 -8.60 -3.78
CA TRP A 129 -3.22 -8.09 -5.10
C TRP A 129 -3.13 -9.28 -6.04
N SER A 130 -4.14 -9.39 -6.91
CA SER A 130 -4.23 -10.48 -7.87
C SER A 130 -3.04 -10.39 -8.82
N PRO A 131 -2.19 -11.42 -8.94
CA PRO A 131 -1.10 -11.44 -9.92
C PRO A 131 -1.62 -11.37 -11.37
N TRP A 132 -2.93 -11.55 -11.57
CA TRP A 132 -3.62 -11.47 -12.86
C TRP A 132 -3.99 -10.04 -13.26
N LYS A 133 -3.99 -9.08 -12.31
CA LYS A 133 -3.99 -7.66 -12.64
C LYS A 133 -2.53 -7.26 -12.74
N GLN A 134 -2.02 -7.14 -13.96
CA GLN A 134 -0.73 -6.49 -14.21
C GLN A 134 -0.82 -5.05 -13.69
N GLU A 135 -0.47 -4.88 -12.41
CA GLU A 135 0.05 -3.62 -11.95
C GLU A 135 1.29 -3.36 -12.80
N ALA A 136 1.30 -2.21 -13.47
CA ALA A 136 2.41 -1.83 -14.35
C ALA A 136 3.72 -1.60 -13.58
N ARG A 137 3.73 -1.74 -12.25
CA ARG A 137 4.86 -1.48 -11.35
C ARG A 137 5.14 -2.70 -10.49
N LEU A 138 6.40 -2.88 -10.13
CA LEU A 138 6.81 -3.97 -9.26
C LEU A 138 6.39 -3.74 -7.80
N PHE A 139 5.88 -4.81 -7.18
CA PHE A 139 5.71 -4.91 -5.74
C PHE A 139 7.01 -5.36 -5.08
N ASP A 140 7.30 -4.77 -3.93
CA ASP A 140 8.26 -5.29 -2.95
C ASP A 140 9.57 -5.83 -3.55
N PRO A 141 10.27 -5.07 -4.42
CA PRO A 141 11.48 -5.57 -5.09
C PRO A 141 12.55 -6.08 -4.12
N HIS A 142 12.56 -5.54 -2.89
CA HIS A 142 13.46 -5.97 -1.84
C HIS A 142 13.31 -7.44 -1.42
N VAL A 143 12.13 -8.05 -1.59
CA VAL A 143 11.87 -9.44 -1.21
C VAL A 143 12.69 -10.42 -2.06
N SER A 144 13.09 -10.01 -3.27
CA SER A 144 13.91 -10.84 -4.16
C SER A 144 15.41 -10.77 -3.86
N LEU A 145 15.82 -9.91 -2.92
CA LEU A 145 17.21 -9.75 -2.52
C LEU A 145 17.58 -10.76 -1.44
N ASN A 146 18.84 -11.20 -1.45
CA ASN A 146 19.40 -11.92 -0.31
C ASN A 146 19.43 -10.99 0.92
N LEU A 147 18.91 -11.48 2.03
CA LEU A 147 19.06 -10.81 3.32
C LEU A 147 20.54 -10.81 3.73
N THR A 148 20.93 -9.78 4.49
CA THR A 148 22.25 -9.74 5.10
C THR A 148 22.35 -10.78 6.23
N GLU A 149 23.57 -11.15 6.61
CA GLU A 149 23.83 -12.10 7.70
C GLU A 149 23.55 -11.51 9.11
N GLY A 150 23.14 -10.24 9.21
CA GLY A 150 23.10 -9.46 10.44
C GLY A 150 22.06 -9.86 11.51
N GLY A 151 21.33 -10.97 11.30
CA GLY A 151 20.49 -11.58 12.34
C GLY A 151 19.53 -10.60 13.01
N GLU A 152 19.71 -10.38 14.33
CA GLU A 152 18.87 -9.47 15.13
C GLU A 152 19.03 -7.99 14.75
N GLY A 153 20.13 -7.61 14.10
CA GLY A 153 20.39 -6.26 13.61
C GLY A 153 19.50 -5.83 12.44
N LEU A 154 18.84 -6.80 11.79
CA LEU A 154 17.99 -6.57 10.63
C LEU A 154 16.61 -6.02 11.04
N ALA A 155 16.24 -4.87 10.49
CA ALA A 155 14.91 -4.29 10.62
C ALA A 155 14.46 -3.72 9.26
N LEU A 156 13.33 -4.22 8.75
CA LEU A 156 12.81 -3.89 7.42
C LEU A 156 11.43 -3.24 7.49
N VAL A 157 11.04 -2.60 6.40
CA VAL A 157 9.65 -2.22 6.10
C VAL A 157 8.71 -3.40 6.36
N ASN A 158 7.54 -3.11 6.95
CA ASN A 158 6.53 -4.11 7.27
C ASN A 158 5.29 -3.87 6.41
N GLY A 159 5.09 -4.74 5.42
CA GLY A 159 3.99 -4.66 4.47
C GLY A 159 4.43 -4.18 3.09
N SER A 160 3.54 -4.39 2.12
CA SER A 160 3.80 -4.14 0.72
C SER A 160 3.78 -2.67 0.29
N TYR A 161 4.54 -2.37 -0.76
CA TYR A 161 4.57 -1.10 -1.47
C TYR A 161 4.89 -1.31 -2.96
N LEU A 162 4.66 -0.28 -3.77
CA LEU A 162 5.01 -0.24 -5.19
C LEU A 162 6.30 0.57 -5.39
N TYR A 163 7.12 0.12 -6.33
CA TYR A 163 8.33 0.83 -6.71
C TYR A 163 8.03 1.94 -7.73
N TYR A 164 8.13 3.19 -7.27
CA TYR A 164 8.07 4.36 -8.13
C TYR A 164 9.47 4.86 -8.46
N HIS A 165 9.74 5.07 -9.75
CA HIS A 165 11.03 5.52 -10.26
C HIS A 165 10.86 6.38 -11.52
N TYR A 166 11.97 6.93 -12.02
CA TYR A 166 11.96 7.84 -13.17
C TYR A 166 11.35 7.23 -14.44
N MET A 167 10.83 8.09 -15.30
CA MET A 167 10.30 7.74 -16.62
C MET A 167 9.02 6.88 -16.60
N GLN A 168 8.46 6.62 -15.42
CA GLN A 168 7.13 6.03 -15.29
C GLN A 168 6.03 7.00 -15.75
N GLU A 169 4.84 6.45 -16.02
CA GLU A 169 3.67 7.16 -16.57
C GLU A 169 3.95 7.99 -17.84
N LYS A 170 4.98 7.63 -18.61
CA LYS A 170 5.43 8.39 -19.80
C LYS A 170 5.82 9.83 -19.46
N PHE A 171 6.24 10.10 -18.22
CA PHE A 171 6.63 11.42 -17.75
C PHE A 171 8.14 11.47 -17.52
N ASN A 172 8.82 12.43 -18.15
CA ASN A 172 10.27 12.60 -18.00
C ASN A 172 10.58 13.51 -16.81
N ASP A 173 10.76 12.89 -15.66
CA ASP A 173 11.18 13.54 -14.42
C ASP A 173 12.67 13.31 -14.08
N LYS A 174 13.43 12.80 -15.04
CA LYS A 174 14.85 12.51 -14.85
C LYS A 174 15.60 13.78 -14.47
N GLY A 175 16.29 13.69 -13.34
CA GLY A 175 17.11 14.77 -12.80
C GLY A 175 16.41 15.65 -11.78
N TRP A 176 15.08 15.52 -11.59
CA TRP A 176 14.35 16.34 -10.62
C TRP A 176 13.24 15.65 -9.82
N GLY A 177 12.72 14.53 -10.31
CA GLY A 177 11.59 13.84 -9.68
C GLY A 177 11.90 12.95 -8.48
N CYS A 178 13.17 12.82 -8.05
CA CYS A 178 13.57 11.73 -7.15
C CYS A 178 12.77 11.69 -5.84
N ALA A 179 12.54 12.85 -5.22
CA ALA A 179 11.75 12.97 -4.00
C ALA A 179 10.25 12.75 -4.24
N TYR A 180 9.73 13.13 -5.41
CA TYR A 180 8.35 12.83 -5.82
C TYR A 180 8.13 11.32 -5.93
N ARG A 181 9.06 10.61 -6.56
CA ARG A 181 9.01 9.14 -6.69
C ARG A 181 9.12 8.44 -5.35
N SER A 182 10.01 8.92 -4.46
CA SER A 182 10.10 8.42 -3.09
C SER A 182 8.79 8.61 -2.31
N LEU A 183 8.17 9.80 -2.42
CA LEU A 183 6.85 10.08 -1.86
C LEU A 183 5.77 9.15 -2.43
N GLN A 184 5.75 8.91 -3.75
CA GLN A 184 4.79 8.00 -4.38
C GLN A 184 4.95 6.56 -3.86
N THR A 185 6.18 6.09 -3.65
CA THR A 185 6.44 4.80 -2.99
C THR A 185 5.90 4.78 -1.56
N ILE A 186 6.17 5.81 -0.75
CA ILE A 186 5.61 5.91 0.61
C ILE A 186 4.08 5.89 0.59
N TRP A 187 3.47 6.67 -0.30
CA TRP A 187 2.02 6.73 -0.47
C TRP A 187 1.43 5.37 -0.84
N SER A 188 2.10 4.67 -1.76
CA SER A 188 1.69 3.33 -2.18
C SER A 188 1.70 2.34 -1.02
N TRP A 189 2.67 2.46 -0.10
CA TRP A 189 2.70 1.65 1.12
C TRP A 189 1.43 1.90 1.96
N PHE A 190 1.09 3.16 2.23
CA PHE A 190 -0.11 3.48 3.02
C PHE A 190 -1.39 2.98 2.35
N ARG A 191 -1.43 3.01 1.02
CA ARG A 191 -2.54 2.45 0.25
C ARG A 191 -2.62 0.93 0.36
N CYS A 192 -1.51 0.22 0.13
CA CYS A 192 -1.43 -1.24 0.26
C CYS A 192 -1.73 -1.71 1.69
N GLN A 193 -1.38 -0.91 2.70
CA GLN A 193 -1.64 -1.21 4.11
C GLN A 193 -3.03 -0.76 4.59
N GLY A 194 -3.87 -0.19 3.72
CA GLY A 194 -5.26 0.12 4.06
C GLY A 194 -5.48 1.50 4.69
N TYR A 195 -4.44 2.28 4.94
CA TYR A 195 -4.60 3.60 5.58
C TYR A 195 -5.30 4.60 4.69
N THR A 196 -5.25 4.42 3.37
CA THR A 196 -5.92 5.28 2.42
C THR A 196 -6.41 4.51 1.20
N ASP A 197 -7.52 4.94 0.63
CA ASP A 197 -7.98 4.56 -0.70
C ASP A 197 -7.69 5.64 -1.75
N VAL A 198 -7.17 6.81 -1.33
CA VAL A 198 -6.77 7.91 -2.20
C VAL A 198 -5.67 7.43 -3.16
N PRO A 199 -5.85 7.62 -4.48
CA PRO A 199 -4.84 7.26 -5.47
C PRO A 199 -3.48 7.92 -5.20
N VAL A 200 -2.41 7.26 -5.64
CA VAL A 200 -1.05 7.84 -5.57
C VAL A 200 -1.00 9.09 -6.47
N PRO A 201 -0.59 10.25 -5.96
CA PRO A 201 -0.66 11.51 -6.70
C PRO A 201 0.43 11.59 -7.77
N THR A 202 0.14 12.34 -8.83
CA THR A 202 1.08 12.79 -9.85
C THR A 202 1.99 13.91 -9.33
N HIS A 203 3.09 14.21 -10.02
CA HIS A 203 3.96 15.35 -9.66
C HIS A 203 3.18 16.66 -9.61
N ARG A 204 2.26 16.88 -10.56
CA ARG A 204 1.45 18.10 -10.61
C ARG A 204 0.51 18.22 -9.40
N GLU A 205 -0.10 17.12 -8.95
CA GLU A 205 -0.96 17.10 -7.76
C GLU A 205 -0.15 17.29 -6.47
N ILE A 206 1.08 16.76 -6.42
CA ILE A 206 2.02 17.01 -5.31
C ILE A 206 2.38 18.51 -5.27
N GLN A 207 2.72 19.11 -6.42
CA GLN A 207 3.02 20.54 -6.51
C GLN A 207 1.82 21.41 -6.14
N GLN A 208 0.63 21.04 -6.61
CA GLN A 208 -0.62 21.72 -6.27
C GLN A 208 -0.86 21.69 -4.76
N THR A 209 -0.67 20.53 -4.13
CA THR A 209 -0.80 20.37 -2.66
C THR A 209 0.14 21.30 -1.91
N LEU A 210 1.40 21.43 -2.34
CA LEU A 210 2.36 22.34 -1.70
C LEU A 210 1.98 23.82 -1.84
N VAL A 211 1.42 24.21 -2.99
CA VAL A 211 0.86 25.55 -3.19
C VAL A 211 -0.37 25.78 -2.32
N ASP A 212 -1.26 24.80 -2.22
CA ASP A 212 -2.49 24.90 -1.42
C ASP A 212 -2.19 24.98 0.09
N CYS A 213 -1.08 24.37 0.53
CA CYS A 213 -0.56 24.50 1.89
C CYS A 213 0.12 25.86 2.17
N GLY A 214 0.35 26.69 1.15
CA GLY A 214 1.10 27.94 1.27
C GLY A 214 2.61 27.76 1.40
N ASP A 215 3.14 26.56 1.13
CA ASP A 215 4.58 26.25 1.18
C ASP A 215 5.31 26.76 -0.08
N LYS A 216 4.63 26.74 -1.23
CA LYS A 216 5.16 27.19 -2.53
C LYS A 216 4.23 28.20 -3.21
N GLU A 217 4.78 29.00 -4.10
CA GLU A 217 4.00 29.93 -4.93
C GLU A 217 3.38 29.24 -6.16
N LYS A 218 2.30 29.80 -6.71
CA LYS A 218 1.57 29.24 -7.87
C LYS A 218 2.44 28.82 -9.07
N PRO A 219 3.53 29.53 -9.46
CA PRO A 219 4.39 29.11 -10.56
C PRO A 219 5.08 27.76 -10.36
N PHE A 220 5.13 27.25 -9.12
CA PHE A 220 5.70 25.94 -8.80
C PHE A 220 4.93 24.79 -9.47
N ILE A 221 3.63 24.96 -9.75
CA ILE A 221 2.79 23.94 -10.38
C ILE A 221 3.15 23.79 -11.86
N GLY A 222 3.56 22.58 -12.24
CA GLY A 222 4.06 22.27 -13.58
C GLY A 222 5.55 22.59 -13.77
N SER A 223 6.24 23.05 -12.73
CA SER A 223 7.70 23.23 -12.77
C SER A 223 8.43 21.89 -12.72
N SER A 224 9.74 21.93 -12.92
CA SER A 224 10.67 20.80 -12.71
C SER A 224 11.53 21.00 -11.46
N GLU A 225 11.03 21.74 -10.47
CA GLU A 225 11.77 22.01 -9.24
C GLU A 225 11.77 20.80 -8.29
N TRP A 226 12.91 20.59 -7.63
CA TRP A 226 13.08 19.57 -6.59
C TRP A 226 12.23 19.89 -5.35
N ILE A 227 11.86 18.83 -4.61
CA ILE A 227 11.29 18.92 -3.26
C ILE A 227 12.18 18.15 -2.28
N GLY A 228 12.10 18.47 -0.99
CA GLY A 228 12.84 17.81 0.07
C GLY A 228 11.95 17.04 1.04
N SER A 229 12.56 16.55 2.12
CA SER A 229 11.90 15.77 3.16
C SER A 229 10.77 16.52 3.88
N ILE A 230 10.87 17.85 3.98
CA ILE A 230 9.85 18.70 4.60
C ILE A 230 8.61 18.79 3.72
N GLU A 231 8.79 19.04 2.43
CA GLU A 231 7.69 19.06 1.46
C GLU A 231 7.01 17.69 1.35
N VAL A 232 7.79 16.60 1.34
CA VAL A 232 7.27 15.22 1.39
C VAL A 232 6.38 15.02 2.62
N SER A 233 6.85 15.43 3.81
CA SER A 233 6.05 15.36 5.05
C SER A 233 4.79 16.23 4.98
N THR A 234 4.88 17.42 4.37
CA THR A 234 3.77 18.36 4.24
C THR A 234 2.65 17.77 3.39
N VAL A 235 3.00 17.14 2.27
CA VAL A 235 2.05 16.50 1.36
C VAL A 235 1.39 15.28 2.01
N LEU A 236 2.17 14.44 2.70
CA LEU A 236 1.62 13.29 3.45
C LEU A 236 0.63 13.75 4.54
N ASN A 237 0.98 14.79 5.29
CA ASN A 237 0.12 15.31 6.34
C ASN A 237 -1.15 15.93 5.77
N HIS A 238 -1.03 16.79 4.75
CA HIS A 238 -2.18 17.48 4.18
C HIS A 238 -3.17 16.53 3.52
N SER A 239 -2.68 15.63 2.65
CA SER A 239 -3.56 14.80 1.83
C SER A 239 -4.03 13.52 2.51
N LEU A 240 -3.23 12.97 3.44
CA LEU A 240 -3.51 11.69 4.08
C LEU A 240 -3.63 11.76 5.60
N GLN A 241 -3.42 12.93 6.22
CA GLN A 241 -3.39 13.09 7.69
C GLN A 241 -2.31 12.20 8.34
N ILE A 242 -1.20 12.00 7.63
CA ILE A 242 -0.06 11.21 8.10
C ILE A 242 1.03 12.15 8.59
N GLU A 243 1.27 12.13 9.89
CA GLU A 243 2.40 12.82 10.49
C GLU A 243 3.72 12.11 10.14
N SER A 244 4.79 12.88 9.98
CA SER A 244 6.14 12.34 9.81
C SER A 244 7.10 12.94 10.84
N ARG A 245 8.03 12.13 11.33
CA ARG A 245 9.17 12.64 12.09
C ARG A 245 10.30 13.00 11.12
N ILE A 246 10.81 14.22 11.23
CA ILE A 246 12.00 14.65 10.50
C ILE A 246 13.24 14.44 11.38
N HIS A 247 14.26 13.77 10.85
CA HIS A 247 15.56 13.65 11.49
C HIS A 247 16.64 14.26 10.61
N HIS A 248 17.35 15.25 11.15
CA HIS A 248 18.41 15.96 10.46
C HIS A 248 19.78 15.37 10.83
N CYS A 249 20.60 15.12 9.81
CA CYS A 249 22.01 14.81 9.93
C CYS A 249 22.81 15.93 9.26
N SER A 250 23.68 16.59 10.02
CA SER A 250 24.49 17.71 9.50
C SER A 250 25.47 17.25 8.43
N ARG A 251 25.94 16.00 8.50
CA ARG A 251 26.88 15.39 7.56
C ARG A 251 26.46 13.96 7.21
N GLY A 252 26.84 13.47 6.02
CA GLY A 252 26.60 12.07 5.64
C GLY A 252 27.34 11.07 6.55
N ALA A 253 28.45 11.48 7.17
CA ALA A 253 29.14 10.68 8.17
C ALA A 253 28.27 10.42 9.42
N ASP A 254 27.39 11.36 9.77
CA ASP A 254 26.52 11.27 10.94
C ASP A 254 25.37 10.27 10.73
N ILE A 255 25.10 9.86 9.48
CA ILE A 255 24.08 8.85 9.16
C ILE A 255 24.37 7.52 9.86
N ALA A 256 25.63 7.19 10.13
CA ALA A 256 25.99 5.99 10.90
C ALA A 256 25.33 5.97 12.28
N GLY A 257 25.14 7.13 12.91
CA GLY A 257 24.47 7.26 14.21
C GLY A 257 22.96 7.00 14.19
N THR A 258 22.36 6.84 13.01
CA THR A 258 20.91 6.63 12.87
C THR A 258 20.48 5.15 13.02
N GLY A 259 21.42 4.21 13.19
CA GLY A 259 21.14 2.77 13.23
C GLY A 259 20.02 2.37 14.19
N ARG A 260 20.15 2.72 15.48
CA ARG A 260 19.10 2.46 16.50
C ARG A 260 17.78 3.15 16.19
N LEU A 261 17.83 4.38 15.68
CA LEU A 261 16.64 5.15 15.33
C LEU A 261 15.86 4.47 14.20
N LEU A 262 16.55 4.07 13.13
CA LEU A 262 15.95 3.38 11.99
C LEU A 262 15.46 1.98 12.37
N GLN A 263 16.22 1.22 13.15
CA GLN A 263 15.76 -0.08 13.67
C GLN A 263 14.47 0.08 14.46
N HIS A 264 14.41 1.04 15.38
CA HIS A 264 13.22 1.33 16.16
C HIS A 264 12.05 1.73 15.25
N HIS A 265 12.29 2.58 14.25
CA HIS A 265 11.27 2.98 13.28
C HIS A 265 10.70 1.79 12.51
N PHE A 266 11.55 0.95 11.91
CA PHE A 266 11.09 -0.20 11.13
C PHE A 266 10.39 -1.27 11.97
N ARG A 267 10.84 -1.51 13.22
CA ARG A 267 10.19 -2.46 14.13
C ARG A 267 8.80 -2.00 14.58
N ASN A 268 8.60 -0.69 14.80
CA ASN A 268 7.35 -0.18 15.37
C ASN A 268 6.38 0.39 14.34
N GLN A 269 6.90 1.18 13.38
CA GLN A 269 6.14 1.81 12.30
C GLN A 269 6.14 0.94 11.06
N GLY A 270 7.34 0.52 10.64
CA GLY A 270 7.54 -0.32 9.44
C GLY A 270 7.23 0.40 8.13
N THR A 271 7.18 1.74 8.12
CA THR A 271 6.95 2.55 6.91
C THR A 271 8.28 2.80 6.17
N PRO A 272 8.27 2.92 4.83
CA PRO A 272 9.43 3.37 4.08
C PRO A 272 9.86 4.78 4.50
N VAL A 273 11.16 5.06 4.51
CA VAL A 273 11.72 6.35 4.93
C VAL A 273 12.33 7.05 3.73
N MET A 274 11.90 8.27 3.42
CA MET A 274 12.57 9.09 2.41
C MET A 274 13.78 9.77 3.03
N ILE A 275 14.93 9.74 2.36
CA ILE A 275 16.12 10.48 2.74
C ILE A 275 16.52 11.42 1.60
N GLY A 276 16.64 12.71 1.91
CA GLY A 276 17.08 13.75 0.98
C GLY A 276 18.43 14.33 1.38
N GLY A 277 19.34 14.46 0.41
CA GLY A 277 20.64 15.12 0.59
C GLY A 277 20.95 16.01 -0.61
N GLY A 278 20.89 17.33 -0.42
CA GLY A 278 20.97 18.30 -1.53
C GLY A 278 19.83 18.09 -2.53
N VAL A 279 20.17 17.79 -3.78
CA VAL A 279 19.23 17.58 -4.90
C VAL A 279 18.88 16.10 -5.15
N LEU A 280 19.40 15.18 -4.34
CA LEU A 280 19.18 13.74 -4.47
C LEU A 280 18.29 13.23 -3.35
N ALA A 281 17.41 12.29 -3.69
CA ALA A 281 16.55 11.59 -2.76
C ALA A 281 16.59 10.08 -3.00
N HIS A 282 16.52 9.32 -1.92
CA HIS A 282 16.40 7.87 -1.94
C HIS A 282 15.33 7.41 -0.95
N THR A 283 14.89 6.16 -1.07
CA THR A 283 13.99 5.54 -0.08
C THR A 283 14.73 4.44 0.67
N ILE A 284 14.82 4.55 1.99
CA ILE A 284 15.34 3.51 2.88
C ILE A 284 14.18 2.57 3.22
N LEU A 285 14.36 1.30 2.93
CA LEU A 285 13.39 0.23 3.19
C LEU A 285 13.77 -0.63 4.40
N GLY A 286 14.96 -0.42 4.95
CA GLY A 286 15.46 -1.21 6.06
C GLY A 286 16.88 -0.87 6.42
N VAL A 287 17.31 -1.38 7.57
CA VAL A 287 18.65 -1.26 8.08
C VAL A 287 19.11 -2.61 8.59
N ASP A 288 20.39 -2.88 8.43
CA ASP A 288 21.11 -3.92 9.16
C ASP A 288 22.16 -3.21 10.00
N TYR A 289 21.95 -3.17 11.31
CA TYR A 289 22.78 -2.43 12.25
C TYR A 289 23.21 -3.32 13.41
N ASP A 290 24.51 -3.50 13.54
CA ASP A 290 25.13 -4.20 14.67
C ASP A 290 25.46 -3.19 15.77
N GLU A 291 24.80 -3.33 16.92
CA GLU A 291 25.02 -2.44 18.07
C GLU A 291 26.41 -2.61 18.71
N GLN A 292 27.08 -3.74 18.51
CA GLN A 292 28.38 -4.02 19.11
C GLN A 292 29.52 -3.39 18.31
N SER A 293 29.56 -3.66 17.00
CA SER A 293 30.59 -3.11 16.11
C SER A 293 30.28 -1.68 15.66
N GLY A 294 29.01 -1.29 15.62
CA GLY A 294 28.54 -0.06 14.99
C GLY A 294 28.43 -0.16 13.47
N ASP A 295 28.67 -1.33 12.88
CA ASP A 295 28.54 -1.55 11.45
C ASP A 295 27.08 -1.40 11.01
N ILE A 296 26.89 -0.71 9.89
CA ILE A 296 25.57 -0.38 9.37
C ILE A 296 25.48 -0.51 7.86
N LYS A 297 24.39 -1.11 7.39
CA LYS A 297 23.98 -1.15 5.99
C LYS A 297 22.55 -0.68 5.85
N PHE A 298 22.26 -0.01 4.75
CA PHE A 298 20.95 0.53 4.42
C PHE A 298 20.41 -0.21 3.21
N LEU A 299 19.17 -0.68 3.29
CA LEU A 299 18.47 -1.22 2.15
C LEU A 299 17.84 -0.05 1.39
N ILE A 300 18.42 0.29 0.24
CA ILE A 300 18.04 1.45 -0.56
C ILE A 300 17.19 1.01 -1.74
N LEU A 301 16.09 1.73 -1.94
CA LEU A 301 15.31 1.76 -3.19
C LEU A 301 15.58 3.09 -3.87
N ASP A 302 16.19 3.01 -5.05
CA ASP A 302 16.70 4.15 -5.80
C ASP A 302 15.65 4.67 -6.80
N PRO A 303 15.05 5.86 -6.57
CA PRO A 303 14.06 6.40 -7.49
C PRO A 303 14.64 6.84 -8.85
N HIS A 304 15.97 6.89 -9.00
CA HIS A 304 16.63 7.35 -10.21
C HIS A 304 16.72 6.29 -11.31
N TYR A 305 16.33 5.04 -11.02
CA TYR A 305 16.26 3.99 -12.03
C TYR A 305 15.37 4.44 -13.19
N THR A 306 15.81 4.19 -14.43
CA THR A 306 15.08 4.59 -15.66
C THR A 306 14.81 3.40 -16.58
N GLY A 307 15.10 2.18 -16.11
CA GLY A 307 14.99 0.98 -16.90
C GLY A 307 13.57 0.39 -16.88
N PRO A 308 13.37 -0.77 -17.53
CA PRO A 308 12.09 -1.46 -17.52
C PRO A 308 11.77 -2.09 -16.16
N GLU A 309 10.51 -2.49 -15.96
CA GLU A 309 10.02 -3.19 -14.77
C GLU A 309 10.50 -4.66 -14.73
N ASP A 310 11.82 -4.85 -14.66
CA ASP A 310 12.49 -6.16 -14.61
C ASP A 310 13.22 -6.32 -13.28
N ILE A 311 12.74 -7.26 -12.46
CA ILE A 311 13.27 -7.53 -11.13
C ILE A 311 14.76 -7.88 -11.14
N ASN A 312 15.25 -8.57 -12.18
CA ASN A 312 16.66 -8.95 -12.27
C ASN A 312 17.56 -7.74 -12.56
N LEU A 313 17.07 -6.77 -13.31
CA LEU A 313 17.81 -5.53 -13.61
C LEU A 313 17.76 -4.55 -12.43
N ILE A 314 16.68 -4.57 -11.66
CA ILE A 314 16.49 -3.72 -10.49
C ILE A 314 17.33 -4.20 -9.32
N ASN A 315 17.50 -5.51 -9.15
CA ASN A 315 18.37 -6.05 -8.11
C ASN A 315 19.81 -5.55 -8.27
N GLY A 316 20.32 -4.85 -7.25
CA GLY A 316 21.65 -4.24 -7.21
C GLY A 316 21.75 -2.84 -7.83
N LYS A 317 20.89 -2.49 -8.80
CA LYS A 317 20.87 -1.18 -9.46
C LYS A 317 19.79 -0.25 -8.89
N GLY A 318 18.53 -0.69 -8.90
CA GLY A 318 17.37 0.05 -8.40
C GLY A 318 16.99 -0.29 -6.97
N CYS A 319 17.35 -1.48 -6.46
CA CYS A 319 17.11 -1.88 -5.07
C CYS A 319 18.31 -2.70 -4.54
N GLY A 320 18.84 -2.35 -3.37
CA GLY A 320 19.96 -3.11 -2.80
C GLY A 320 20.53 -2.56 -1.50
N TRP A 321 21.33 -3.38 -0.83
CA TRP A 321 22.08 -3.01 0.37
C TRP A 321 23.27 -2.11 0.05
N LYS A 322 23.40 -1.01 0.78
CA LYS A 322 24.47 0.00 0.63
C LYS A 322 25.13 0.25 1.99
N GLY A 323 26.46 0.34 2.00
CA GLY A 323 27.23 0.74 3.19
C GLY A 323 27.44 2.25 3.27
N MET A 324 28.20 2.70 4.26
CA MET A 324 28.43 4.15 4.51
C MET A 324 29.06 4.91 3.33
N ASN A 325 29.85 4.24 2.48
CA ASN A 325 30.47 4.84 1.29
C ASN A 325 29.45 5.29 0.23
N PHE A 326 28.18 4.93 0.37
CA PHE A 326 27.10 5.39 -0.50
C PHE A 326 26.73 6.86 -0.23
N TRP A 327 26.90 7.34 1.00
CA TRP A 327 26.55 8.70 1.39
C TRP A 327 27.71 9.66 1.12
N ASP A 328 27.40 10.89 0.69
CA ASP A 328 28.38 11.97 0.66
C ASP A 328 28.65 12.42 2.09
N GLN A 329 29.88 12.16 2.56
CA GLN A 329 30.29 12.38 3.95
C GLN A 329 30.25 13.85 4.40
N ASN A 330 30.13 14.80 3.48
CA ASN A 330 30.11 16.23 3.77
C ASN A 330 28.76 16.90 3.49
N ALA A 331 27.83 16.21 2.83
CA ALA A 331 26.48 16.72 2.59
C ALA A 331 25.59 16.58 3.83
N SER A 332 24.64 17.48 4.00
CA SER A 332 23.58 17.34 5.01
C SER A 332 22.43 16.48 4.47
N TYR A 333 21.76 15.77 5.38
CA TYR A 333 20.65 14.89 5.04
C TYR A 333 19.47 15.11 5.98
N ASN A 334 18.27 14.99 5.42
CA ASN A 334 17.03 14.92 6.18
C ASN A 334 16.34 13.59 5.89
N LEU A 335 15.89 12.92 6.95
CA LEU A 335 15.09 11.71 6.86
C LEU A 335 13.65 12.08 7.21
N CYS A 336 12.72 11.82 6.28
CA CYS A 336 11.28 11.86 6.53
C CYS A 336 10.82 10.45 6.91
N MET A 337 10.38 10.28 8.16
CA MET A 337 9.97 9.00 8.75
C MET A 337 8.46 9.04 9.05
N PRO A 338 7.60 8.58 8.11
CA PRO A 338 6.15 8.62 8.27
C PRO A 338 5.67 7.74 9.44
N ILE A 339 4.76 8.25 10.26
CA ILE A 339 4.22 7.54 11.42
C ILE A 339 2.92 6.86 11.00
N ARG A 340 2.76 5.61 11.41
CA ARG A 340 1.59 4.82 11.10
C ARG A 340 0.43 5.16 12.07
N PRO A 341 -0.76 5.56 11.57
CA PRO A 341 -1.94 5.74 12.41
C PRO A 341 -2.31 4.44 13.14
N GLN A 342 -2.90 4.55 14.33
CA GLN A 342 -3.37 3.40 15.11
C GLN A 342 -4.88 3.25 14.90
N GLU A 343 -5.28 2.55 13.83
CA GLU A 343 -6.69 2.38 13.43
C GLU A 343 -6.97 1.03 12.73
N ILE A 344 -8.25 0.73 12.47
CA ILE A 344 -8.76 -0.48 11.78
C ILE A 344 -9.28 -0.18 10.36
#